data_AF-A0A2W0HI37-F1
#
_entry.id   AF-A0A2W0HI37-F1
#
_cell.length_a   1.000
_cell.length_b   1.000
_cell.length_c   1.000
_cell.angle_alpha   90.00
_cell.angle_beta   90.00
_cell.angle_gamma   90.00
#
_symmetry.space_group_name_H-M   'P 1'
#
loop_
_entity.id
_entity.type
_entity.pdbx_description
1 polymer ?
#
loop_
_entity_poly.entity_id
_entity_poly.type
_entity_poly.pdbx_seq_one_letter_code
_entity_poly.pdbx_strand_id
1 'polypeptide(L)' 'MNNMLIPGGLFLGLGFGLAFGNVAPGLFIGLGLGMILNSLAAVIVPKGRGTVLETKDTAEK' A
#
# COMPACT_ATOMS: atom_id res chain seq x y z
N MET A 1 0.25 -9.53 -5.20
CA MET A 1 0.82 -8.21 -4.88
C MET A 1 0.17 -7.75 -3.59
N ASN A 2 0.90 -7.68 -2.48
CA ASN A 2 0.31 -7.15 -1.25
C ASN A 2 0.21 -5.63 -1.39
N ASN A 3 -0.96 -5.14 -1.79
CA ASN A 3 -1.36 -3.72 -1.80
C ASN A 3 -1.39 -3.10 -0.38
N MET A 4 -0.64 -3.66 0.59
CA MET A 4 -0.72 -3.34 2.02
C MET A 4 0.04 -2.08 2.44
N LEU A 5 0.85 -1.48 1.56
CA LEU A 5 1.58 -0.25 1.86
C LEU A 5 0.66 0.95 2.08
N ILE A 6 -0.41 1.07 1.28
CA ILE A 6 -1.39 2.16 1.40
C ILE A 6 -2.28 1.98 2.64
N PRO A 7 -2.89 0.80 2.90
CA PRO A 7 -3.59 0.52 4.16
C PRO A 7 -2.68 0.67 5.39
N GLY A 8 -1.42 0.26 5.32
CA GLY A 8 -0.46 0.38 6.41
C GLY A 8 -0.11 1.83 6.73
N GLY A 9 0.16 2.66 5.71
CA GLY A 9 0.39 4.09 5.89
C GLY A 9 -0.83 4.83 6.45
N LEU A 10 -2.04 4.44 6.01
CA LEU A 10 -3.30 4.96 6.55
C LEU A 10 -3.47 4.59 8.04
N PHE A 11 -3.18 3.34 8.40
CA PHE A 11 -3.29 2.85 9.78
C PHE A 11 -2.32 3.57 10.72
N LEU A 12 -1.10 3.78 10.25
CA LEU A 12 -0.05 4.49 10.99
C LEU A 12 -0.41 5.98 11.16
N GLY A 13 -0.92 6.61 10.10
CA GLY A 13 -1.42 7.99 10.14
C GLY A 13 -2.61 8.19 11.08
N LEU A 14 -3.55 7.24 11.08
CA LEU A 14 -4.69 7.24 11.98
C LEU A 14 -4.24 7.14 13.45
N GLY A 15 -3.29 6.23 13.74
CA GLY A 15 -2.71 6.08 15.08
C GLY A 15 -1.99 7.34 15.56
N PHE A 16 -1.22 7.98 14.68
CA PHE A 16 -0.58 9.26 14.98
C PHE A 16 -1.62 10.38 15.19
N GLY A 17 -2.62 10.49 14.32
CA GLY A 17 -3.67 11.50 14.44
C GLY A 17 -4.48 11.39 15.73
N LEU A 18 -4.75 10.16 16.19
CA LEU A 18 -5.39 9.91 17.48
C LEU A 18 -4.49 10.31 18.66
N ALA A 19 -3.19 10.00 18.61
CA ALA A 19 -2.24 10.33 19.68
C ALA A 19 -2.07 11.85 19.88
N PHE A 20 -2.14 12.64 18.80
CA PHE A 20 -2.05 14.10 18.85
C PHE A 20 -3.42 14.80 19.00
N GLY A 21 -4.50 14.04 19.21
CA GLY A 21 -5.86 14.57 19.38
C GLY A 21 -6.45 15.23 18.11
N ASN A 22 -5.80 15.06 16.97
CA ASN A 22 -6.21 15.67 15.72
C ASN A 22 -6.07 14.67 14.56
N VAL A 23 -7.18 14.00 14.25
CA VAL A 23 -7.22 12.86 13.32
C VAL A 23 -6.99 13.29 11.87
N ALA A 24 -7.54 14.44 11.47
CA ALA A 24 -7.44 14.95 10.09
C ALA A 24 -5.98 15.11 9.59
N PRO A 25 -5.08 15.81 10.31
CA PRO A 25 -3.69 15.93 9.89
C PRO A 25 -2.94 14.58 9.94
N GLY A 26 -3.22 13.72 10.93
CA GLY A 26 -2.60 12.38 10.99
C GLY A 26 -2.96 11.50 9.80
N LEU A 27 -4.22 11.51 9.39
CA LEU A 27 -4.69 10.80 8.20
C LEU A 27 -4.05 11.33 6.92
N PHE A 28 -3.99 12.66 6.77
CA PHE A 28 -3.38 13.31 5.61
C PHE A 28 -1.89 12.97 5.48
N ILE A 29 -1.17 13.02 6.60
CA ILE A 29 0.26 12.66 6.65
C ILE A 29 0.45 11.17 6.37
N GLY A 30 -0.33 10.28 6.98
CA GLY A 30 -0.20 8.83 6.78
C GLY A 30 -0.48 8.38 5.34
N LEU A 31 -1.50 8.97 4.70
CA LEU A 31 -1.81 8.71 3.30
C LEU A 31 -0.72 9.27 2.37
N GLY A 32 -0.28 10.50 2.61
CA GLY A 32 0.80 11.13 1.85
C GLY A 32 2.10 10.34 1.94
N LEU A 33 2.51 9.95 3.16
CA LEU A 33 3.71 9.16 3.38
C LEU A 33 3.59 7.76 2.75
N GLY A 34 2.43 7.10 2.91
CA GLY A 34 2.17 5.78 2.33
C GLY A 34 2.25 5.77 0.80
N MET A 35 1.78 6.83 0.14
CA MET A 35 1.90 7.00 -1.31
C MET A 35 3.35 7.24 -1.75
N ILE A 36 4.07 8.12 -1.05
CA ILE A 36 5.49 8.41 -1.34
C ILE A 36 6.33 7.15 -1.18
N LEU A 37 6.16 6.41 -0.07
CA LEU A 37 6.89 5.18 0.20
C LEU A 37 6.56 4.08 -0.83
N ASN A 38 5.30 3.96 -1.26
CA ASN A 38 4.92 3.00 -2.30
C ASN A 38 5.55 3.36 -3.65
N SER A 39 5.57 4.65 -4.00
CA SER A 39 6.20 5.12 -5.24
C SER A 39 7.72 4.94 -5.20
N LEU A 40 8.33 5.25 -4.06
CA LEU A 40 9.77 5.08 -3.84
C LEU A 40 10.16 3.60 -3.86
N ALA A 41 9.36 2.73 -3.24
CA ALA A 41 9.56 1.28 -3.30
C ALA A 41 9.45 0.74 -4.73
N ALA A 42 8.56 1.28 -5.56
CA ALA A 42 8.46 0.89 -6.97
C ALA A 42 9.68 1.30 -7.81
N VAL A 43 10.37 2.38 -7.42
CA VAL A 43 11.60 2.86 -8.10
C VAL A 43 12.84 2.13 -7.61
N ILE A 44 12.95 1.87 -6.31
CA ILE A 44 14.13 1.24 -5.69
C ILE A 44 14.10 -0.29 -5.83
N VAL A 45 12.92 -0.91 -5.77
CA VAL A 45 12.77 -2.36 -5.91
C VAL A 45 12.35 -2.66 -7.35
N PRO A 46 13.29 -3.05 -8.24
CA PRO A 46 12.92 -3.57 -9.55
C PRO A 46 12.04 -4.79 -9.34
N LYS A 47 10.76 -4.61 -9.63
CA LYS A 47 9.72 -5.62 -9.51
C LYS A 47 10.01 -6.72 -10.52
N GLY A 48 10.67 -7.80 -10.08
CA GLY A 48 10.67 -9.07 -10.80
C GLY A 48 9.21 -9.45 -11.05
N ARG A 49 8.76 -9.30 -12.30
CA ARG A 49 7.37 -9.53 -12.72
C ARG A 49 6.96 -10.96 -12.39
N GLY A 50 6.13 -11.13 -11.36
CA GLY A 50 5.40 -12.36 -11.08
C GLY A 50 3.90 -12.08 -11.01
N THR A 51 3.29 -11.73 -12.14
CA THR A 51 1.82 -11.73 -12.31
C THR A 51 1.50 -12.20 -13.72
N VAL A 52 1.58 -13.51 -13.95
CA VAL A 52 0.73 -14.26 -14.89
C VAL A 52 0.73 -15.71 -14.40
N LEU A 53 -0.26 -16.09 -13.60
CA LEU A 53 -0.86 -17.42 -13.67
C LEU A 53 -2.35 -17.19 -13.47
N GLU A 54 -2.94 -16.58 -14.49
CA GLU A 54 -4.36 -16.73 -14.78
C GLU A 54 -4.53 -18.19 -15.21
N THR A 55 -4.78 -19.09 -14.25
CA THR A 55 -5.31 -20.43 -14.53
C THR A 55 -6.79 -20.30 -14.92
N LYS A 56 -7.02 -19.65 -16.06
CA LYS A 56 -8.22 -19.85 -16.88
C LYS A 56 -7.85 -20.81 -18.02
N ASP A 57 -7.40 -22.01 -17.71
CA ASP A 57 -7.24 -23.06 -18.72
C ASP A 57 -7.15 -24.45 -18.08
N THR A 58 -8.26 -24.93 -17.51
CA THR A 58 -8.56 -26.37 -17.42
C THR A 58 -10.07 -26.50 -17.17
N ALA A 59 -10.84 -26.01 -18.13
CA ALA A 59 -12.24 -26.38 -18.31
C ALA A 59 -12.39 -26.98 -19.71
N GLU A 60 -11.54 -27.95 -20.07
CA GLU A 60 -11.77 -28.82 -21.22
C GLU A 60 -10.92 -30.09 -21.10
N LYS A 61 -11.47 -31.13 -20.46
CA LYS A 61 -11.73 -32.45 -21.07
C LYS A 61 -12.34 -33.44 -20.07
#